data_AF-A0A357QYL3-F1
#
_entry.id   AF-A0A357QYL3-F1
#
_cell.length_a   1.000
_cell.length_b   1.000
_cell.length_c   1.000
_cell.angle_alpha   90.00
_cell.angle_beta   90.00
_cell.angle_gamma   90.00
#
_symmetry.space_group_name_H-M   'P 1'
#
loop_
_entity.id
_entity.type
_entity.pdbx_description
1 polymer ?
#
loop_
_entity_poly.entity_id
_entity_poly.type
_entity_poly.pdbx_seq_one_letter_code
_entity_poly.pdbx_strand_id
1 'polypeptide(L)'
;MGKANLVSELTSKCVDNHLIVSYHPKADVYIDMVFDCVKSEVGYRRLQCLIMALISEETKTLTYYQKFEERSMGYSTYHKPDEQRDRIKEEVYIEDVSGKKKTMMFDSEEVAYLFLSTAENHGYKFRRVNDRKQLIPVELSERQKRQLDKEENRNFPLWQWGLIFVVLAAFNLYFSMELFGWILSVATAMIMLIATRIFESYLPYFLSLWLVIQLALWFFY
;
A
#
# COMPACT_ATOMS: atom_id res chain seq x y z
N MET A 1 9.80 11.53 -12.90
CA MET A 1 9.88 11.91 -11.47
C MET A 1 11.33 11.83 -11.01
N GLY A 2 11.80 12.81 -10.24
CA GLY A 2 13.20 12.90 -9.77
C GLY A 2 13.40 12.32 -8.37
N LYS A 3 14.66 12.11 -7.97
CA LYS A 3 15.05 11.55 -6.65
C LYS A 3 14.45 12.32 -5.48
N ALA A 4 14.38 13.65 -5.56
CA ALA A 4 13.82 14.49 -4.51
C ALA A 4 12.35 14.14 -4.19
N ASN A 5 11.54 13.81 -5.21
CA ASN A 5 10.14 13.42 -5.01
C ASN A 5 10.04 12.05 -4.32
N LEU A 6 10.89 11.10 -4.73
CA LEU A 6 10.95 9.78 -4.11
C LEU A 6 11.37 9.89 -2.63
N VAL A 7 12.40 10.68 -2.33
CA VAL A 7 12.83 10.95 -0.94
C VAL A 7 11.69 11.58 -0.14
N SER A 8 11.05 12.63 -0.66
CA SER A 8 9.95 13.31 0.02
C SER A 8 8.78 12.38 0.33
N GLU A 9 8.38 11.53 -0.62
CA GLU A 9 7.28 10.58 -0.41
C GLU A 9 7.66 9.49 0.59
N LEU A 10 8.88 8.95 0.49
CA LEU A 10 9.39 7.97 1.45
C LEU A 10 9.42 8.55 2.87
N THR A 11 9.92 9.78 3.04
CA THR A 11 9.96 10.45 4.35
C THR A 11 8.55 10.61 4.90
N SER A 12 7.60 11.09 4.10
CA SER A 12 6.20 11.23 4.53
C SER A 12 5.61 9.90 4.98
N LYS A 13 5.74 8.85 4.16
CA LYS A 13 5.21 7.51 4.49
C LYS A 13 5.88 6.92 5.73
N CYS A 14 7.17 7.16 5.94
CA CYS A 14 7.86 6.73 7.15
C CYS A 14 7.27 7.40 8.39
N VAL A 15 7.06 8.72 8.36
CA VAL A 15 6.46 9.48 9.46
C VAL A 15 5.02 9.01 9.74
N ASP A 16 4.23 8.77 8.70
CA ASP A 16 2.86 8.23 8.83
C ASP A 16 2.83 6.85 9.49
N ASN A 17 3.90 6.06 9.34
CA ASN A 17 4.10 4.76 9.99
C ASN A 17 4.89 4.85 11.31
N HIS A 18 4.95 6.05 11.92
CA HIS A 18 5.62 6.31 13.19
C HIS A 18 7.13 6.03 13.19
N LEU A 19 7.78 6.09 12.02
CA LEU A 19 9.22 5.94 11.89
C LEU A 19 9.94 7.29 12.01
N ILE A 20 11.01 7.34 12.79
CA ILE A 20 11.82 8.56 13.00
C ILE A 20 12.88 8.65 11.91
N VAL A 21 12.64 9.52 10.93
CA VAL A 21 13.62 9.80 9.88
C VAL A 21 14.65 10.80 10.39
N SER A 22 15.92 10.42 10.34
CA SER A 22 17.06 11.22 10.78
C SER A 22 17.98 11.57 9.61
N TYR A 23 18.76 12.64 9.76
CA TYR A 23 19.77 13.00 8.76
C TYR A 23 21.01 12.10 8.91
N HIS A 24 21.54 11.61 7.79
CA HIS A 24 22.83 10.92 7.74
C HIS A 24 23.58 11.29 6.46
N PRO A 25 24.88 11.66 6.52
CA PRO A 25 25.60 12.24 5.39
C PRO A 25 25.81 11.30 4.20
N LYS A 26 25.63 10.00 4.39
CA LYS A 26 25.79 8.98 3.33
C LYS A 26 24.46 8.40 2.85
N ALA A 27 23.32 8.80 3.40
CA ALA A 27 22.03 8.21 3.13
C ALA A 27 21.05 9.24 2.58
N ASP A 28 20.17 8.83 1.67
CA ASP A 28 19.09 9.70 1.19
C ASP A 28 17.89 9.66 2.16
N VAL A 29 17.64 8.49 2.75
CA VAL A 29 16.70 8.32 3.87
C VAL A 29 17.40 7.45 4.91
N TYR A 30 17.37 7.88 6.16
CA TYR A 30 17.95 7.16 7.28
C TYR A 30 16.97 7.14 8.45
N ILE A 31 16.85 5.99 9.10
CA ILE A 31 16.01 5.78 10.26
C ILE A 31 16.88 5.14 11.33
N ASP A 32 16.87 5.73 12.52
CA ASP A 32 17.51 5.21 13.72
C ASP A 32 16.49 5.27 14.84
N MET A 33 15.98 4.10 15.23
CA MET A 33 14.93 3.97 16.23
C MET A 33 15.31 2.96 17.28
N VAL A 34 15.00 3.30 18.53
CA VAL A 34 15.18 2.41 19.67
C VAL A 34 13.81 2.07 20.24
N PHE A 35 13.55 0.77 20.33
CA PHE A 35 12.29 0.20 20.78
C PHE A 35 12.49 -0.53 22.11
N ASP A 36 11.54 -0.39 23.03
CA ASP A 36 11.44 -1.26 24.20
C ASP A 36 10.39 -2.36 23.90
N CYS A 37 10.79 -3.63 23.86
CA CYS A 37 9.87 -4.72 23.54
C CYS A 37 8.93 -5.04 24.72
N VAL A 38 7.64 -5.18 24.44
CA VAL A 38 6.57 -5.30 25.47
C VAL A 38 6.59 -6.65 26.17
N LYS A 39 6.94 -7.72 25.44
CA LYS A 39 7.04 -9.08 25.97
C LYS A 39 7.91 -9.91 25.03
N SER A 40 9.12 -10.25 25.43
CA SER A 40 9.86 -11.35 24.79
C SER A 40 9.87 -12.54 25.76
N GLU A 41 9.89 -13.76 25.23
CA GLU A 41 10.08 -14.98 26.04
C GLU A 41 11.38 -14.94 26.88
N VAL A 42 12.27 -13.98 26.59
CA VAL A 42 13.61 -13.79 27.16
C VAL A 42 13.67 -12.58 28.13
N GLY A 43 12.57 -11.85 28.33
CA GLY A 43 12.49 -10.67 29.21
C GLY A 43 12.39 -9.33 28.46
N TYR A 44 12.58 -8.21 29.19
CA TYR A 44 12.59 -6.87 28.59
C TYR A 44 13.88 -6.66 27.80
N ARG A 45 13.74 -6.53 26.48
CA ARG A 45 14.85 -6.23 25.57
C ARG A 45 14.63 -4.89 24.90
N ARG A 46 15.74 -4.21 24.61
CA ARG A 46 15.74 -2.97 23.85
C ARG A 46 16.36 -3.25 22.49
N LEU A 47 15.62 -2.95 21.43
CA LEU A 47 16.02 -3.20 20.06
C LEU A 47 16.31 -1.86 19.37
N GLN A 48 17.49 -1.70 18.79
CA GLN A 48 17.78 -0.60 17.89
C GLN A 48 17.60 -1.08 16.44
N CYS A 49 16.79 -0.36 15.67
CA CYS A 49 16.60 -0.58 14.24
C CYS A 49 17.27 0.56 13.48
N LEU A 50 18.18 0.18 12.58
CA LEU A 50 18.88 1.07 11.69
C LEU A 50 18.45 0.73 10.26
N ILE A 51 17.90 1.71 9.55
CA ILE A 51 17.54 1.58 8.13
C ILE A 51 18.23 2.68 7.36
N MET A 52 18.87 2.32 6.25
CA MET A 52 19.52 3.24 5.34
C MET A 52 19.04 2.95 3.92
N ALA A 53 18.53 3.98 3.23
CA ALA A 53 18.18 3.91 1.82
C ALA A 53 19.08 4.84 0.99
N LEU A 54 19.60 4.28 -0.09
CA LEU A 54 20.47 4.96 -1.07
C LEU A 54 19.77 4.95 -2.43
N ILE A 55 19.58 6.12 -3.01
CA ILE A 55 18.90 6.32 -4.29
C ILE A 55 19.90 6.80 -5.33
N SER A 56 20.12 5.96 -6.35
CA SER A 56 20.90 6.30 -7.53
C SER A 56 19.96 6.74 -8.66
N GLU A 57 20.09 7.98 -9.11
CA GLU A 57 19.33 8.48 -10.27
C GLU A 57 19.79 7.85 -11.57
N GLU A 58 21.11 7.68 -11.75
CA GLU A 58 21.73 7.11 -12.95
C GLU A 58 21.22 5.69 -13.22
N THR A 59 21.18 4.85 -12.18
CA THR A 59 20.79 3.44 -12.30
C THR A 59 19.32 3.20 -12.00
N LYS A 60 18.57 4.26 -11.65
CA LYS A 60 17.17 4.19 -11.17
C LYS A 60 17.00 3.08 -10.13
N THR A 61 17.87 3.04 -9.14
CA THR A 61 17.88 1.98 -8.13
C THR A 61 17.80 2.57 -6.72
N LEU A 62 16.90 2.02 -5.90
CA LEU A 62 16.84 2.22 -4.46
C LEU A 62 17.48 1.01 -3.77
N THR A 63 18.58 1.23 -3.05
CA THR A 63 19.24 0.22 -2.23
C THR A 63 18.84 0.39 -0.78
N TYR A 64 18.16 -0.59 -0.23
CA TYR A 64 17.66 -0.64 1.14
C TYR A 64 18.56 -1.52 1.98
N TYR A 65 19.07 -0.96 3.08
CA TYR A 65 19.88 -1.64 4.07
C TYR A 65 19.18 -1.57 5.42
N GLN A 66 19.16 -2.68 6.14
CA GLN A 66 18.55 -2.78 7.45
C GLN A 66 19.46 -3.57 8.38
N LYS A 67 19.58 -3.07 9.60
CA LYS A 67 20.31 -3.73 10.68
C LYS A 67 19.53 -3.61 11.98
N PHE A 68 19.58 -4.66 12.77
CA PHE A 68 19.03 -4.68 14.11
C PHE A 68 20.14 -4.94 15.12
N GLU A 69 20.16 -4.17 16.20
CA GLU A 69 21.11 -4.33 17.29
C GLU A 69 20.33 -4.45 18.60
N GLU A 70 20.63 -5.47 19.39
CA GLU A 70 20.04 -5.63 20.73
C GLU A 70 20.90 -4.89 21.76
N ARG A 71 20.27 -4.00 22.53
CA ARG A 71 20.90 -3.30 23.66
C ARG A 71 20.42 -3.96 24.96
N SER A 72 21.32 -4.60 25.69
CA SER A 72 20.97 -5.17 26.99
C SER A 72 20.73 -4.07 28.03
N MET A 73 19.63 -4.19 28.78
CA MET A 73 19.41 -3.39 29.99
C MET A 73 20.07 -4.09 31.18
N GLY A 74 21.35 -3.79 31.41
CA GLY A 74 21.94 -3.86 32.76
C GLY A 74 22.25 -5.21 33.40
N TYR A 75 21.93 -6.37 32.81
CA TYR A 75 22.45 -7.66 33.31
C TYR A 75 23.02 -8.51 32.18
N SER A 76 24.21 -9.05 32.45
CA SER A 76 25.10 -9.76 31.55
C SER A 76 24.54 -11.12 31.13
N THR A 77 23.61 -11.13 30.21
CA THR A 77 23.51 -12.20 29.22
C THR A 77 23.91 -11.58 27.89
N TYR A 78 25.17 -11.81 27.49
CA TYR A 78 25.61 -11.62 26.12
C TYR A 78 24.80 -12.58 25.25
N HIS A 79 23.58 -12.19 24.88
CA HIS A 79 22.97 -12.74 23.68
C HIS A 79 23.88 -12.28 22.55
N LYS A 80 24.58 -13.23 21.94
CA LYS A 80 25.28 -12.94 20.69
C LYS A 80 24.25 -12.26 19.78
N PRO A 81 24.56 -11.10 19.18
CA PRO A 81 23.69 -10.54 18.15
C PRO A 81 23.46 -11.66 17.15
N ASP A 82 22.21 -12.05 17.01
CA ASP A 82 21.80 -13.07 16.07
C ASP A 82 22.04 -12.45 14.69
N GLU A 83 23.22 -12.68 14.12
CA GLU A 83 23.72 -12.08 12.86
C GLU A 83 22.82 -12.37 11.64
N GLN A 84 21.68 -13.04 11.85
CA GLN A 84 20.71 -13.47 10.86
C GLN A 84 19.27 -13.06 11.18
N ARG A 85 19.01 -12.18 12.15
CA ARG A 85 17.66 -11.63 12.35
C ARG A 85 17.34 -10.57 11.30
N ASP A 86 17.15 -11.03 10.07
CA ASP A 86 16.68 -10.22 8.96
C ASP A 86 15.20 -9.83 9.13
N ARG A 87 14.46 -10.55 9.99
CA ARG A 87 13.04 -10.35 10.23
C ARG A 87 12.72 -10.20 11.72
N ILE A 88 12.03 -9.12 12.05
CA ILE A 88 11.51 -8.85 13.39
C ILE A 88 10.04 -8.51 13.27
N LYS A 89 9.22 -9.23 14.06
CA LYS A 89 7.80 -8.97 14.22
C LYS A 89 7.48 -8.97 15.70
N GLU A 90 7.54 -7.79 16.33
CA GLU A 90 7.45 -7.67 17.79
C GLU A 90 6.59 -6.49 18.24
N GLU A 91 5.84 -6.69 19.33
CA GLU A 91 5.13 -5.61 19.98
C GLU A 91 6.13 -4.74 20.74
N VAL A 92 6.20 -3.46 20.35
CA VAL A 92 7.18 -2.49 20.84
C VAL A 92 6.49 -1.27 21.43
N TYR A 93 7.14 -0.66 22.40
CA TYR A 93 6.83 0.68 22.85
C TYR A 93 7.59 1.70 21.99
N ILE A 94 6.85 2.64 21.43
CA ILE A 94 7.39 3.85 20.80
C ILE A 94 6.99 5.07 21.63
N GLU A 95 7.86 6.05 21.69
CA GLU A 95 7.53 7.38 22.18
C GLU A 95 7.24 8.26 20.96
N ASP A 96 6.00 8.75 20.88
CA ASP A 96 5.60 9.68 19.81
C ASP A 96 6.35 11.02 19.97
N VAL A 97 6.36 11.87 18.93
CA VAL A 97 6.94 13.23 18.96
C VAL A 97 6.38 14.10 20.08
N SER A 98 5.20 13.75 20.63
CA SER A 98 4.57 14.40 21.78
C SER A 98 5.06 13.90 23.15
N GLY A 99 5.98 12.93 23.20
CA GLY A 99 6.46 12.29 24.44
C GLY A 99 5.51 11.22 25.00
N LYS A 100 4.41 10.92 24.30
CA LYS A 100 3.45 9.88 24.73
C LYS A 100 3.92 8.51 24.29
N LYS A 101 4.02 7.59 25.25
CA LYS A 101 4.29 6.18 24.97
C LYS A 101 3.07 5.51 24.35
N LYS A 102 3.27 4.85 23.22
CA LYS A 102 2.27 4.06 22.51
C LYS A 102 2.85 2.69 22.22
N THR A 103 2.01 1.67 22.33
CA THR A 103 2.36 0.31 21.92
C THR A 103 1.98 0.11 20.46
N MET A 104 2.87 -0.48 19.68
CA MET A 104 2.60 -0.86 18.29
C MET A 104 3.24 -2.20 17.94
N MET A 105 2.65 -2.87 16.94
CA MET A 105 3.25 -4.02 16.29
C MET A 105 4.28 -3.51 15.28
N PHE A 106 5.58 -3.75 15.51
CA PHE A 106 6.62 -3.46 14.54
C PHE A 106 6.91 -4.70 13.70
N ASP A 107 6.78 -4.58 12.37
CA ASP A 107 7.08 -5.64 11.40
C ASP A 107 8.09 -5.11 10.39
N SER A 108 9.31 -5.64 10.41
CA SER A 108 10.42 -5.19 9.56
C SER A 108 10.13 -5.37 8.07
N GLU A 109 9.31 -6.35 7.70
CA GLU A 109 8.92 -6.59 6.31
C GLU A 109 7.88 -5.57 5.83
N GLU A 110 7.02 -5.07 6.71
CA GLU A 110 6.09 -3.99 6.38
C GLU A 110 6.84 -2.71 6.02
N VAL A 111 7.94 -2.43 6.75
CA VAL A 111 8.81 -1.30 6.43
C VAL A 111 9.55 -1.52 5.10
N ALA A 112 10.14 -2.69 4.86
CA ALA A 112 10.82 -2.98 3.59
C ALA A 112 9.86 -2.85 2.39
N TYR A 113 8.61 -3.31 2.55
CA TYR A 113 7.57 -3.19 1.52
C TYR A 113 7.16 -1.74 1.24
N LEU A 114 7.10 -0.89 2.26
CA LEU A 114 6.86 0.54 2.08
C LEU A 114 7.91 1.18 1.15
N PHE A 115 9.18 0.79 1.29
CA PHE A 115 10.24 1.25 0.39
C PHE A 115 10.13 0.63 -1.01
N LEU A 116 9.81 -0.67 -1.11
CA LEU A 116 9.59 -1.36 -2.39
C LEU A 116 8.47 -0.70 -3.20
N SER A 117 7.27 -0.62 -2.64
CA SER A 117 6.09 -0.06 -3.31
C SER A 117 6.30 1.40 -3.73
N THR A 118 6.94 2.20 -2.89
CA THR A 118 7.24 3.60 -3.22
C THR A 118 8.32 3.70 -4.30
N ALA A 119 9.33 2.82 -4.31
CA ALA A 119 10.30 2.76 -5.39
C ALA A 119 9.64 2.39 -6.73
N GLU A 120 8.81 1.35 -6.74
CA GLU A 120 8.10 0.88 -7.93
C GLU A 120 7.16 1.96 -8.50
N ASN A 121 6.41 2.66 -7.65
CA ASN A 121 5.54 3.76 -8.05
C ASN A 121 6.29 4.91 -8.74
N HIS A 122 7.57 5.11 -8.42
CA HIS A 122 8.43 6.11 -9.03
C HIS A 122 9.30 5.56 -10.18
N GLY A 123 9.13 4.28 -10.54
CA GLY A 123 9.90 3.61 -11.59
C GLY A 123 11.34 3.26 -11.20
N TYR A 124 11.62 3.11 -9.90
CA TYR A 124 12.92 2.68 -9.38
C TYR A 124 12.93 1.18 -9.09
N LYS A 125 14.05 0.53 -9.40
CA LYS A 125 14.32 -0.85 -8.98
C LYS A 125 14.65 -0.88 -7.50
N PHE A 126 14.00 -1.77 -6.75
CA PHE A 126 14.30 -1.97 -5.34
C PHE A 126 15.34 -3.08 -5.14
N ARG A 127 16.33 -2.86 -4.26
CA ARG A 127 17.33 -3.85 -3.86
C ARG A 127 17.51 -3.83 -2.35
N ARG A 128 17.15 -4.92 -1.68
CA ARG A 128 17.48 -5.12 -0.26
C ARG A 128 18.84 -5.80 -0.14
N VAL A 129 19.70 -5.27 0.72
CA VAL A 129 21.05 -5.80 0.96
C VAL A 129 21.32 -6.00 2.46
N ASN A 130 22.03 -7.07 2.81
CA ASN A 130 22.54 -7.28 4.17
C ASN A 130 23.92 -6.65 4.39
N ASP A 131 24.48 -6.81 5.59
CA ASP A 131 25.83 -6.37 5.99
C ASP A 131 26.92 -6.89 5.05
N ARG A 132 26.71 -8.07 4.44
CA ARG A 132 27.61 -8.69 3.48
C ARG A 132 27.38 -8.24 2.04
N LYS A 133 26.53 -7.22 1.83
CA LYS A 133 26.10 -6.69 0.53
C LYS A 133 25.45 -7.74 -0.39
N GLN A 134 24.91 -8.80 0.19
CA GLN A 134 24.18 -9.82 -0.55
C GLN A 134 22.72 -9.38 -0.72
N LEU A 135 22.15 -9.66 -1.89
CA LEU A 135 20.76 -9.36 -2.19
C LEU A 135 19.85 -10.29 -1.37
N ILE A 136 18.89 -9.71 -0.65
CA ILE A 136 17.86 -10.45 0.09
C ILE A 136 16.53 -10.27 -0.63
N PRO A 137 15.78 -11.35 -0.92
CA PRO A 137 14.42 -11.22 -1.44
C PRO A 137 13.49 -10.53 -0.42
N VAL A 138 12.50 -9.77 -0.90
CA VAL A 138 11.43 -9.24 -0.03
C VAL A 138 10.32 -10.27 0.02
N GLU A 139 10.00 -10.79 1.20
CA GLU A 139 8.89 -11.71 1.38
C GLU A 139 7.62 -10.94 1.68
N LEU A 140 6.63 -11.02 0.79
CA LEU A 140 5.33 -10.38 0.99
C LEU A 140 4.56 -11.08 2.12
N SER A 141 4.12 -10.31 3.12
CA SER A 141 3.19 -10.82 4.13
C SER A 141 1.83 -11.20 3.52
N GLU A 142 1.09 -12.14 4.13
CA GLU A 142 -0.25 -12.54 3.62
C GLU A 142 -1.24 -11.38 3.54
N ARG A 143 -1.13 -10.39 4.44
CA ARG A 143 -1.97 -9.19 4.42
C ARG A 143 -1.69 -8.32 3.19
N GLN A 144 -0.44 -8.25 2.77
CA GLN A 144 0.00 -7.49 1.60
C GLN A 144 -0.28 -8.23 0.30
N LYS A 145 -0.15 -9.56 0.26
CA LYS A 145 -0.66 -10.38 -0.87
C LYS A 145 -2.13 -10.07 -1.14
N ARG A 146 -2.95 -10.02 -0.08
CA ARG A 146 -4.36 -9.63 -0.19
C ARG A 146 -4.58 -8.17 -0.57
N GLN A 147 -3.65 -7.25 -0.31
CA GLN A 147 -3.75 -5.86 -0.75
C GLN A 147 -3.39 -5.72 -2.23
N LEU A 148 -2.35 -6.42 -2.70
CA LEU A 148 -2.03 -6.56 -4.11
C LEU A 148 -3.20 -7.21 -4.87
N ASP A 149 -3.77 -8.30 -4.35
CA ASP A 149 -4.96 -8.93 -4.93
C ASP A 149 -6.16 -7.96 -4.96
N LYS A 150 -6.28 -7.06 -3.98
CA LYS A 150 -7.34 -6.04 -3.94
C LYS A 150 -7.10 -4.88 -4.90
N GLU A 151 -5.86 -4.46 -5.10
CA GLU A 151 -5.49 -3.45 -6.10
C GLU A 151 -5.61 -4.01 -7.52
N GLU A 152 -5.22 -5.26 -7.74
CA GLU A 152 -5.38 -5.98 -9.00
C GLU A 152 -6.88 -6.22 -9.31
N ASN A 153 -7.70 -6.56 -8.31
CA ASN A 153 -9.16 -6.61 -8.46
C ASN A 153 -9.84 -5.24 -8.53
N ARG A 154 -9.17 -4.15 -8.17
CA ARG A 154 -9.69 -2.79 -8.38
C ARG A 154 -9.65 -2.40 -9.86
N ASN A 155 -8.77 -3.03 -10.62
CA ASN A 155 -8.77 -3.04 -12.08
C ASN A 155 -9.68 -4.14 -12.65
N PHE A 156 -10.84 -4.40 -12.02
CA PHE A 156 -11.90 -5.11 -12.72
C PHE A 156 -12.23 -4.30 -13.97
N PRO A 157 -11.95 -4.82 -15.16
CA PRO A 157 -11.70 -3.96 -16.28
C PRO A 157 -13.04 -3.34 -16.72
N LEU A 158 -13.07 -2.00 -16.78
CA LEU A 158 -14.24 -1.19 -17.16
C LEU A 158 -14.90 -1.64 -18.47
N TRP A 159 -14.14 -2.32 -19.35
CA TRP A 159 -14.65 -2.90 -20.59
C TRP A 159 -15.73 -3.99 -20.39
N GLN A 160 -15.71 -4.75 -19.29
CA GLN A 160 -16.68 -5.83 -19.01
C GLN A 160 -18.01 -5.22 -18.57
N TRP A 161 -17.96 -4.13 -17.79
CA TRP A 161 -19.14 -3.35 -17.45
C TRP A 161 -19.70 -2.61 -18.67
N GLY A 162 -18.84 -2.05 -19.52
CA GLY A 162 -19.25 -1.48 -20.81
C GLY A 162 -19.99 -2.50 -21.70
N LEU A 163 -19.49 -3.74 -21.76
CA LEU A 163 -20.12 -4.83 -22.51
C LEU A 163 -21.53 -5.16 -21.98
N ILE A 164 -21.70 -5.23 -20.65
CA ILE A 164 -22.99 -5.50 -20.01
C ILE A 164 -24.00 -4.40 -20.35
N PHE A 165 -23.60 -3.13 -20.29
CA PHE A 165 -24.47 -2.01 -20.67
C PHE A 165 -24.87 -2.04 -22.15
N VAL A 166 -23.95 -2.41 -23.04
CA VAL A 166 -24.24 -2.55 -24.48
C VAL A 166 -25.22 -3.69 -24.74
N VAL A 167 -25.05 -4.84 -24.08
CA VAL A 167 -25.97 -5.99 -24.21
C VAL A 167 -27.35 -5.64 -23.68
N LEU A 168 -27.44 -4.94 -22.55
CA LEU A 168 -28.73 -4.50 -21.98
C LEU A 168 -29.43 -3.44 -22.85
N ALA A 169 -28.68 -2.51 -23.44
CA ALA A 169 -29.22 -1.55 -24.41
C ALA A 169 -29.71 -2.25 -25.70
N ALA A 170 -29.00 -3.27 -26.16
CA ALA A 170 -29.39 -4.09 -27.30
C ALA A 170 -30.65 -4.94 -27.03
N PHE A 171 -30.80 -5.46 -25.80
CA PHE A 171 -32.03 -6.12 -25.37
C PHE A 171 -33.22 -5.17 -25.35
N ASN A 172 -33.03 -3.94 -24.88
CA ASN A 172 -34.08 -2.92 -24.87
C ASN A 172 -34.51 -2.54 -26.30
N LEU A 173 -33.53 -2.41 -27.21
CA LEU A 173 -33.74 -2.26 -28.66
C LEU A 173 -34.61 -3.35 -29.29
N TYR A 174 -34.51 -4.59 -28.80
CA TYR A 174 -35.26 -5.73 -29.33
C TYR A 174 -36.75 -5.69 -28.94
N PHE A 175 -37.10 -4.98 -27.87
CA PHE A 175 -38.47 -4.96 -27.32
C PHE A 175 -39.21 -3.62 -27.47
N SER A 176 -38.54 -2.49 -27.73
CA SER A 176 -39.21 -1.19 -27.94
C SER A 176 -39.41 -0.86 -29.42
N MET A 177 -40.66 -0.74 -29.88
CA MET A 177 -41.03 -0.42 -31.28
C MET A 177 -41.06 1.09 -31.63
N GLU A 178 -40.61 2.01 -30.76
CA GLU A 178 -40.64 3.45 -31.05
C GLU A 178 -39.28 4.15 -30.85
N LEU A 179 -38.89 4.99 -31.84
CA LEU A 179 -37.62 5.74 -31.89
C LEU A 179 -37.37 6.58 -30.62
N PHE A 180 -38.43 7.08 -29.99
CA PHE A 180 -38.32 7.90 -28.79
C PHE A 180 -37.83 7.11 -27.57
N GLY A 181 -38.32 5.87 -27.38
CA GLY A 181 -37.87 4.99 -26.31
C GLY A 181 -36.38 4.63 -26.44
N TRP A 182 -35.91 4.50 -27.69
CA TRP A 182 -34.50 4.26 -27.98
C TRP A 182 -33.60 5.41 -27.53
N ILE A 183 -33.92 6.65 -27.92
CA ILE A 183 -33.14 7.83 -27.57
C ILE A 183 -33.05 7.99 -26.04
N LEU A 184 -34.17 7.76 -25.34
CA LEU A 184 -34.24 7.87 -23.89
C LEU A 184 -33.40 6.80 -23.17
N SER A 185 -33.40 5.57 -23.68
CA SER A 185 -32.60 4.46 -23.13
C SER A 185 -31.09 4.70 -23.29
N VAL A 186 -30.67 5.17 -24.46
CA VAL A 186 -29.26 5.52 -24.72
C VAL A 186 -28.81 6.70 -23.85
N ALA A 187 -29.62 7.75 -23.73
CA ALA A 187 -29.30 8.92 -22.92
C ALA A 187 -29.12 8.56 -21.43
N THR A 188 -30.02 7.73 -20.89
CA THR A 188 -29.93 7.28 -19.49
C THR A 188 -28.73 6.37 -19.24
N ALA A 189 -28.36 5.52 -20.20
CA ALA A 189 -27.14 4.71 -20.12
C ALA A 189 -25.87 5.57 -20.11
N MET A 190 -25.79 6.60 -20.96
CA MET A 190 -24.63 7.52 -20.98
C MET A 190 -24.48 8.30 -19.67
N ILE A 191 -25.59 8.81 -19.10
CA ILE A 191 -25.56 9.51 -17.81
C ILE A 191 -25.06 8.58 -16.69
N MET A 192 -25.47 7.31 -16.69
CA MET A 192 -24.99 6.33 -15.71
C MET A 192 -23.51 5.97 -15.89
N LEU A 193 -23.00 5.89 -17.12
CA LEU A 193 -21.57 5.69 -17.37
C LEU A 193 -20.73 6.88 -16.90
N ILE A 194 -21.24 8.10 -17.04
CA ILE A 194 -20.57 9.30 -16.52
C ILE A 194 -20.63 9.32 -14.98
N ALA A 195 -21.78 9.00 -14.39
CA ALA A 195 -21.96 8.98 -12.93
C ALA A 195 -21.06 7.94 -12.25
N THR A 196 -20.92 6.75 -12.84
CA THR A 196 -20.03 5.69 -12.33
C THR A 196 -18.56 6.07 -12.39
N ARG A 197 -18.15 6.90 -13.36
CA ARG A 197 -16.80 7.46 -13.45
C ARG A 197 -16.48 8.50 -12.36
N ILE A 198 -17.49 9.21 -11.87
CA ILE A 198 -17.32 10.25 -10.84
C ILE A 198 -17.47 9.66 -9.42
N PHE A 199 -18.33 8.66 -9.27
CA PHE A 199 -18.71 8.09 -7.97
C PHE A 199 -18.52 6.56 -7.93
N GLU A 200 -17.26 6.13 -8.03
CA GLU A 200 -16.89 4.70 -8.10
C GLU A 200 -17.46 3.85 -6.94
N SER A 201 -17.59 4.42 -5.74
CA SER A 201 -18.08 3.70 -4.54
C SER A 201 -19.58 3.39 -4.55
N TYR A 202 -20.36 4.03 -5.44
CA TYR A 202 -21.82 3.92 -5.47
C TYR A 202 -22.35 3.16 -6.69
N LEU A 203 -21.46 2.51 -7.44
CA LEU A 203 -21.76 1.72 -8.64
C LEU A 203 -22.97 0.76 -8.49
N PRO A 204 -23.08 -0.08 -7.44
CA PRO A 204 -24.23 -0.98 -7.30
C PRO A 204 -25.56 -0.25 -7.10
N TYR A 205 -25.55 0.93 -6.49
CA TYR A 205 -26.75 1.76 -6.31
C TYR A 205 -27.19 2.41 -7.63
N PHE A 206 -26.25 2.87 -8.46
CA PHE A 206 -26.57 3.40 -9.78
C PHE A 206 -27.09 2.33 -10.74
N LEU A 207 -26.52 1.12 -10.72
CA LEU A 207 -27.00 -0.01 -11.53
C LEU A 207 -28.43 -0.44 -11.13
N SER A 208 -28.70 -0.57 -9.83
CA SER A 208 -30.03 -0.93 -9.34
C SER A 208 -31.06 0.17 -9.66
N LEU A 209 -30.70 1.45 -9.49
CA LEU A 209 -31.56 2.57 -9.87
C LEU A 209 -31.86 2.59 -11.38
N TRP A 210 -30.85 2.34 -12.22
CA TRP A 210 -31.03 2.27 -13.67
C TRP A 210 -31.97 1.14 -14.07
N LEU A 211 -31.79 -0.06 -13.52
CA LEU A 211 -32.69 -1.19 -13.77
C LEU A 211 -34.13 -0.89 -13.36
N VAL A 212 -34.33 -0.24 -12.21
CA VAL A 212 -35.67 0.18 -11.76
C VAL A 212 -36.29 1.19 -12.73
N ILE A 213 -35.52 2.17 -13.22
CA ILE A 213 -36.00 3.14 -14.21
C ILE A 213 -36.38 2.44 -15.52
N GLN A 214 -35.56 1.50 -16.00
CA GLN A 214 -35.87 0.76 -17.24
C GLN A 214 -37.11 -0.11 -17.11
N LEU A 215 -37.27 -0.82 -15.99
CA LEU A 215 -38.48 -1.60 -15.70
C LEU A 215 -39.72 -0.71 -15.58
N ALA A 216 -39.61 0.46 -14.96
CA ALA A 216 -40.70 1.42 -14.87
C ALA A 216 -41.09 1.96 -16.25
N LEU A 217 -40.11 2.37 -17.07
CA LEU A 217 -40.34 2.82 -18.44
C LEU A 217 -41.04 1.73 -19.26
N TRP A 218 -40.67 0.47 -19.08
CA TRP A 218 -41.30 -0.66 -19.75
C TRP A 218 -42.71 -0.99 -19.24
N PHE A 219 -43.05 -0.64 -18.01
CA PHE A 219 -44.41 -0.82 -17.49
C PHE A 219 -45.38 0.26 -18.00
N PHE A 220 -44.87 1.46 -18.29
CA PHE A 220 -45.68 2.60 -18.72
C PHE A 220 -45.82 2.74 -20.26
N TYR A 221 -45.02 2.00 -21.04
CA TYR A 221 -45.05 1.96 -22.51
C TYR A 221 -45.27 0.52 -23.00
#